data_AF-A0A367MCP3-F1
#
_entry.id   AF-A0A367MCP3-F1
#
_cell.length_a   1.000
_cell.length_b   1.000
_cell.length_c   1.000
_cell.angle_alpha   90.00
_cell.angle_beta   90.00
_cell.angle_gamma   90.00
#
_symmetry.space_group_name_H-M   'P 1'
#
loop_
_entity.id
_entity.type
_entity.pdbx_description
1 polymer ?
#
loop_
_entity_poly.entity_id
_entity_poly.type
_entity_poly.pdbx_seq_one_letter_code
_entity_poly.pdbx_strand_id
1 'polypeptide(L)'
;LVESSEQAMLAELGRAEKRQRWLVFLGWTPHPMNIRHDLRYLEGGEQYFGDRGQVYTLARKGYAAQCPNPARLLANLRFDLDMENRLMSDALEGTATPASATRAWLKANPRVLEAWLQGVTSRDGGDALAAVRGQP
;
A
#
# COMPACT_ATOMS: atom_id res chain seq x y z
N LEU A 1 16.07 17.06 10.52
CA LEU A 1 15.68 16.61 9.16
C LEU A 1 15.50 17.83 8.26
N VAL A 2 15.67 17.67 6.95
CA VAL A 2 15.18 18.65 5.97
C VAL A 2 13.84 18.12 5.45
N GLU A 3 12.78 18.86 5.71
CA GLU A 3 11.42 18.45 5.35
C GLU A 3 11.18 18.59 3.84
N SER A 4 10.53 17.60 3.24
CA SER A 4 10.15 17.60 1.83
C SER A 4 9.04 16.56 1.58
N SER A 5 9.14 15.79 0.49
CA SER A 5 8.23 14.70 0.15
C SER A 5 9.01 13.41 -0.08
N GLU A 6 8.33 12.26 -0.11
CA GLU A 6 8.92 10.98 -0.50
C GLU A 6 9.66 11.09 -1.84
N GLN A 7 9.01 11.69 -2.85
CA GLN A 7 9.60 11.85 -4.18
C GLN A 7 10.89 12.68 -4.15
N ALA A 8 10.90 13.77 -3.38
CA ALA A 8 12.08 14.62 -3.25
C ALA A 8 13.21 13.92 -2.49
N MET A 9 12.87 13.16 -1.44
CA MET A 9 13.81 12.33 -0.69
C MET A 9 14.48 11.28 -1.58
N LEU A 10 13.70 10.53 -2.37
CA LEU A 10 14.22 9.53 -3.30
C LEU A 10 15.05 10.15 -4.43
N ALA A 11 14.68 11.34 -4.89
CA ALA A 11 15.50 12.08 -5.86
C ALA A 11 16.85 12.51 -5.27
N GLU A 12 16.91 12.90 -4.00
CA GLU A 12 18.18 13.19 -3.32
C GLU A 12 19.00 11.93 -3.08
N LEU A 13 18.36 10.81 -2.71
CA LEU A 13 19.01 9.50 -2.62
C LEU A 13 19.73 9.15 -3.93
N GLY A 14 19.03 9.21 -5.06
CA GLY A 14 19.63 8.92 -6.36
C GLY A 14 20.75 9.91 -6.76
N ARG A 15 20.70 11.17 -6.31
CA ARG A 15 21.81 12.12 -6.51
C ARG A 15 23.01 11.82 -5.61
N ALA A 16 22.77 11.43 -4.36
CA ALA A 16 23.80 11.08 -3.39
C ALA A 16 24.57 9.84 -3.84
N GLU A 17 23.89 8.79 -4.31
CA GLU A 17 24.50 7.59 -4.88
C GLU A 17 25.39 7.91 -6.09
N LYS A 18 24.88 8.67 -7.07
CA LYS A 18 25.65 9.09 -8.24
C LYS A 18 26.91 9.90 -7.88
N ARG A 19 26.87 10.62 -6.76
CA ARG A 19 27.97 11.45 -6.25
C ARG A 19 28.82 10.74 -5.19
N GLN A 20 28.52 9.48 -4.88
CA GLN A 20 29.20 8.70 -3.84
C GLN A 20 29.27 9.45 -2.49
N ARG A 21 28.16 10.07 -2.09
CA ARG A 21 28.04 10.79 -0.81
C ARG A 21 27.17 10.03 0.17
N TRP A 22 27.54 10.09 1.44
CA TRP A 22 26.70 9.63 2.53
C TRP A 22 25.40 10.41 2.61
N LEU A 23 24.30 9.69 2.86
CA LEU A 23 22.98 10.23 3.09
C LEU A 23 22.30 9.42 4.19
N VAL A 24 21.64 10.13 5.12
CA VAL A 24 20.74 9.53 6.12
C VAL A 24 19.34 10.07 5.84
N PHE A 25 18.36 9.18 5.76
CA PHE A 25 16.97 9.52 5.44
C PHE A 25 16.02 8.52 6.11
N LEU A 26 14.71 8.76 6.01
CA LEU A 26 13.70 7.86 6.57
C LEU A 26 13.42 6.70 5.61
N GLY A 27 13.77 5.48 6.03
CA GLY A 27 13.45 4.24 5.33
C GLY A 27 12.22 3.54 5.94
N TRP A 28 11.47 2.80 5.13
CA TRP A 28 10.38 1.93 5.56
C TRP A 28 10.19 0.75 4.59
N THR A 29 9.46 -0.26 5.07
CA THR A 29 9.10 -1.48 4.32
C THR A 29 7.61 -1.75 4.52
N PRO A 30 6.88 -2.15 3.46
CA PRO A 30 7.35 -2.39 2.09
C PRO A 30 7.58 -1.09 1.31
N HIS A 31 8.63 -1.04 0.50
CA HIS A 31 8.88 0.08 -0.41
C HIS A 31 9.91 -0.31 -1.50
N PRO A 32 9.72 0.07 -2.78
CA PRO A 32 10.63 -0.28 -3.87
C PRO A 32 12.08 0.21 -3.72
N MET A 33 12.33 1.21 -2.87
CA MET A 33 13.69 1.66 -2.57
C MET A 33 14.58 0.55 -1.99
N ASN A 34 13.98 -0.40 -1.25
CA ASN A 34 14.72 -1.52 -0.64
C ASN A 34 15.22 -2.52 -1.69
N ILE A 35 14.71 -2.46 -2.92
CA ILE A 35 15.10 -3.32 -4.04
C ILE A 35 16.00 -2.55 -5.01
N ARG A 36 15.70 -1.27 -5.24
CA ARG A 36 16.39 -0.43 -6.25
C ARG A 36 17.71 0.18 -5.78
N HIS A 37 17.94 0.23 -4.48
CA HIS A 37 19.10 0.86 -3.84
C HIS A 37 19.72 -0.08 -2.82
N ASP A 38 21.05 -0.02 -2.65
CA ASP A 38 21.73 -0.75 -1.58
C ASP A 38 21.65 0.05 -0.28
N LEU A 39 20.66 -0.28 0.54
CA LEU A 39 20.35 0.43 1.79
C LEU A 39 20.72 -0.42 3.01
N ARG A 40 20.97 0.27 4.13
CA ARG A 40 21.12 -0.34 5.45
C ARG A 40 20.29 0.45 6.46
N TYR A 41 19.44 -0.27 7.20
CA TYR A 41 18.73 0.30 8.35
C TYR A 41 19.70 0.42 9.52
N LEU A 42 19.74 1.60 10.13
CA LEU A 42 20.59 1.86 11.29
C LEU A 42 19.96 1.24 12.54
N GLU A 43 20.78 0.56 13.35
CA GLU A 43 20.39 -0.02 14.65
C GLU A 43 20.41 1.05 15.76
N GLY A 44 19.72 0.79 16.89
CA GLY A 44 19.74 1.65 18.08
C GLY A 44 18.65 2.73 18.09
N GLY A 45 17.74 2.71 17.12
CA GLY A 45 16.61 3.64 17.01
C GLY A 45 15.30 3.11 17.59
N GLU A 46 15.28 1.93 18.18
CA GLU A 46 14.07 1.16 18.52
C GLU A 46 13.18 1.88 19.54
N GLN A 47 13.79 2.57 20.51
CA GLN A 47 13.03 3.37 21.50
C GLN A 47 12.23 4.50 20.83
N TYR A 48 12.68 4.99 19.67
CA TYR A 48 12.06 6.10 18.96
C TYR A 48 11.15 5.63 17.81
N PHE A 49 11.61 4.69 16.99
CA PHE A 49 10.91 4.21 15.80
C PHE A 49 10.04 2.96 16.04
N GLY A 50 10.30 2.25 17.14
CA GLY A 50 9.69 0.96 17.42
C GLY A 50 10.33 -0.20 16.65
N ASP A 51 10.04 -1.42 17.11
CA ASP A 51 10.63 -2.64 16.54
C ASP A 51 9.99 -3.04 15.19
N ARG A 52 8.69 -2.76 15.02
CA ARG A 52 7.90 -3.12 13.82
C ARG A 52 6.80 -2.09 13.55
N GLY A 53 6.63 -1.74 12.28
CA GLY A 53 5.49 -0.94 11.81
C GLY A 53 4.24 -1.78 11.61
N GLN A 54 3.07 -1.23 11.93
CA GLN A 54 1.77 -1.79 11.60
C GLN A 54 0.89 -0.70 11.00
N VAL A 55 0.16 -1.03 9.93
CA VAL A 55 -0.75 -0.12 9.23
C VAL A 55 -2.18 -0.49 9.59
N TYR A 56 -2.97 0.49 10.05
CA TYR A 56 -4.35 0.29 10.49
C TYR A 56 -5.31 1.13 9.66
N THR A 57 -6.46 0.56 9.33
CA THR A 57 -7.59 1.30 8.78
C THR A 57 -8.40 1.93 9.90
N LEU A 58 -8.46 3.27 9.92
CA LEU A 58 -9.24 4.04 10.88
C LEU A 58 -10.43 4.70 10.19
N ALA A 59 -11.57 4.75 10.88
CA ALA A 59 -12.75 5.46 10.44
C ALA A 59 -13.22 6.43 11.53
N ARG A 60 -13.92 7.50 11.14
CA ARG A 60 -14.48 8.45 12.11
C ARG A 60 -15.44 7.77 13.08
N LYS A 61 -15.57 8.31 14.29
CA LYS A 61 -16.51 7.81 15.30
C LYS A 61 -17.92 7.70 14.73
N GLY A 62 -18.57 6.56 14.98
CA GLY A 62 -19.92 6.24 14.51
C GLY A 62 -20.03 5.80 13.05
N TYR A 63 -18.96 5.84 12.25
CA TYR A 63 -19.01 5.47 10.82
C TYR A 63 -19.52 4.05 10.60
N ALA A 64 -19.05 3.08 11.40
CA ALA A 64 -19.46 1.69 11.25
C ALA A 64 -20.96 1.46 11.49
N ALA A 65 -21.58 2.23 12.38
CA ALA A 65 -23.02 2.16 12.63
C ALA A 65 -23.83 2.86 11.53
N GLN A 66 -23.32 4.00 11.01
CA GLN A 66 -24.00 4.78 9.98
C GLN A 66 -23.86 4.17 8.58
N CYS A 67 -22.74 3.50 8.30
CA CYS A 67 -22.40 2.92 7.01
C CYS A 67 -21.93 1.47 7.18
N PRO A 68 -22.81 0.54 7.61
CA PRO A 68 -22.41 -0.82 7.97
C PRO A 68 -21.85 -1.62 6.79
N ASN A 69 -22.36 -1.41 5.57
CA ASN A 69 -21.90 -2.12 4.38
C ASN A 69 -20.46 -1.70 3.97
N PRO A 70 -20.14 -0.40 3.77
CA PRO A 70 -18.74 0.02 3.56
C PRO A 70 -17.83 -0.30 4.76
N ALA A 71 -18.34 -0.21 5.99
CA ALA A 71 -17.54 -0.55 7.16
C ALA A 71 -17.17 -2.04 7.22
N ARG A 72 -18.03 -2.94 6.74
CA ARG A 72 -17.71 -4.35 6.56
C ARG A 72 -16.54 -4.53 5.59
N LEU A 73 -16.58 -3.86 4.43
CA LEU A 73 -15.48 -3.87 3.48
C LEU A 73 -14.17 -3.38 4.14
N LEU A 74 -14.19 -2.22 4.78
CA LEU A 74 -13.01 -1.66 5.47
C LEU A 74 -12.47 -2.60 6.56
N ALA A 75 -13.34 -3.30 7.28
CA ALA A 75 -12.94 -4.27 8.29
C ALA A 75 -12.28 -5.52 7.70
N ASN A 76 -12.74 -5.96 6.52
CA ASN A 76 -12.23 -7.12 5.80
C ASN A 76 -10.94 -6.81 5.02
N LEU A 77 -10.69 -5.54 4.67
CA LEU A 77 -9.47 -5.14 3.94
C LEU A 77 -8.22 -5.51 4.74
N ARG A 78 -7.47 -6.45 4.19
CA ARG A 78 -6.16 -6.88 4.67
C ARG A 78 -5.21 -6.93 3.50
N PHE A 79 -4.01 -6.43 3.75
CA PHE A 79 -2.91 -6.41 2.81
C PHE A 79 -1.77 -7.23 3.40
N ASP A 80 -1.00 -7.84 2.51
CA ASP A 80 0.24 -8.51 2.85
C ASP A 80 1.39 -7.84 2.09
N LEU A 81 2.62 -8.09 2.57
CA LEU A 81 3.81 -7.45 2.02
C LEU A 81 4.04 -7.82 0.55
N ASP A 82 3.69 -9.04 0.12
CA ASP A 82 3.90 -9.49 -1.25
C ASP A 82 2.96 -8.78 -2.23
N MET A 83 1.69 -8.62 -1.83
CA MET A 83 0.68 -7.83 -2.55
C MET A 83 1.13 -6.38 -2.70
N GLU A 84 1.51 -5.73 -1.61
CA GLU A 84 1.93 -4.33 -1.63
C GLU A 84 3.20 -4.13 -2.46
N ASN A 85 4.21 -4.97 -2.27
CA ASN A 85 5.47 -4.92 -3.04
C ASN A 85 5.21 -5.05 -4.55
N ARG A 86 4.39 -6.03 -4.96
CA ARG A 86 4.09 -6.26 -6.37
C ARG A 86 3.34 -5.08 -6.99
N LEU A 87 2.29 -4.59 -6.32
CA LEU A 87 1.51 -3.44 -6.79
C LEU A 87 2.37 -2.17 -6.91
N MET A 88 3.28 -1.94 -5.97
CA MET A 88 4.20 -0.81 -6.03
C MET A 88 5.22 -0.94 -7.16
N SER A 89 5.78 -2.13 -7.38
CA SER A 89 6.69 -2.38 -8.51
C SER A 89 6.00 -2.14 -9.85
N ASP A 90 4.80 -2.72 -10.04
CA ASP A 90 4.02 -2.57 -11.28
C ASP A 90 3.68 -1.10 -11.57
N ALA A 91 3.37 -0.31 -10.53
CA ALA A 91 3.09 1.12 -10.66
C ALA A 91 4.33 1.96 -11.00
N LEU A 92 5.52 1.57 -10.51
CA LEU A 92 6.77 2.31 -10.71
C LEU A 92 7.57 1.89 -11.95
N GLU A 93 7.30 0.72 -12.53
CA GLU A 93 7.97 0.24 -13.77
C GLU A 93 7.34 0.82 -15.05
N GLY A 94 6.25 1.57 -14.93
CA GLY A 94 5.96 2.68 -15.84
C GLY A 94 5.21 2.35 -17.14
N THR A 95 4.52 1.20 -17.23
CA THR A 95 3.62 0.93 -18.38
C THR A 95 2.13 1.08 -18.04
N ALA A 96 1.79 1.23 -16.75
CA ALA A 96 0.42 1.25 -16.25
C ALA A 96 0.22 2.33 -15.17
N THR A 97 -0.95 2.96 -15.15
CA THR A 97 -1.40 3.77 -14.00
C THR A 97 -1.58 2.88 -12.76
N PRO A 98 -1.52 3.41 -11.52
CA PRO A 98 -1.82 2.65 -10.31
C PRO A 98 -3.17 1.92 -10.37
N ALA A 99 -4.19 2.58 -10.95
CA ALA A 99 -5.52 1.98 -11.13
C ALA A 99 -5.51 0.79 -12.10
N SER A 100 -4.81 0.89 -13.24
CA SER A 100 -4.71 -0.22 -14.20
C SER A 100 -3.85 -1.37 -13.68
N ALA A 101 -2.75 -1.08 -12.98
CA ALA A 101 -1.92 -2.10 -12.33
C ALA A 101 -2.71 -2.86 -11.26
N THR A 102 -3.40 -2.12 -10.38
CA THR A 102 -4.28 -2.71 -9.36
C THR A 102 -5.38 -3.56 -9.97
N ARG A 103 -6.03 -3.09 -11.05
CA ARG A 103 -7.07 -3.85 -11.76
C ARG A 103 -6.51 -5.14 -12.36
N ALA A 104 -5.36 -5.09 -13.01
CA ALA A 104 -4.70 -6.28 -13.58
C ALA A 104 -4.33 -7.28 -12.47
N TRP A 105 -3.77 -6.79 -11.38
CA TRP A 105 -3.41 -7.60 -10.22
C TRP A 105 -4.64 -8.28 -9.59
N LEU A 106 -5.75 -7.55 -9.40
CA LEU A 106 -6.99 -8.10 -8.86
C LEU A 106 -7.61 -9.16 -9.78
N LYS A 107 -7.52 -8.97 -11.11
CA LYS A 107 -7.94 -10.00 -12.10
C LYS A 107 -7.10 -11.27 -11.98
N ALA A 108 -5.80 -11.14 -11.71
CA ALA A 108 -4.89 -12.27 -11.51
C ALA A 108 -5.02 -12.93 -10.11
N ASN A 109 -5.54 -12.20 -9.12
CA ASN A 109 -5.64 -12.64 -7.72
C ASN A 109 -7.09 -12.56 -7.19
N PRO A 110 -8.06 -13.25 -7.81
CA PRO A 110 -9.49 -13.06 -7.54
C PRO A 110 -9.92 -13.47 -6.11
N ARG A 111 -9.15 -14.33 -5.43
CA ARG A 111 -9.44 -14.77 -4.06
C ARG A 111 -9.38 -13.63 -3.04
N VAL A 112 -8.58 -12.59 -3.29
CA VAL A 112 -8.50 -11.44 -2.39
C VAL A 112 -9.82 -10.67 -2.36
N LEU A 113 -10.50 -10.57 -3.50
CA LEU A 113 -11.83 -9.98 -3.57
C LEU A 113 -12.88 -10.80 -2.80
N GLU A 114 -12.78 -12.14 -2.81
CA GLU A 114 -13.69 -12.99 -2.04
C GLU A 114 -13.58 -12.72 -0.54
N ALA A 115 -12.36 -12.58 -0.02
CA ALA A 115 -12.12 -12.23 1.37
C ALA A 115 -12.60 -10.79 1.70
N TRP A 116 -12.22 -9.82 0.89
CA TRP A 116 -12.59 -8.41 1.12
C TRP A 116 -14.10 -8.17 1.04
N LEU A 117 -14.81 -8.89 0.14
CA LEU A 117 -16.25 -8.71 -0.10
C LEU A 117 -17.13 -9.65 0.74
N GLN A 118 -16.56 -10.42 1.67
CA GLN A 118 -17.35 -11.30 2.54
C GLN A 118 -18.37 -10.50 3.37
N GLY A 119 -19.66 -10.74 3.10
CA GLY A 119 -20.77 -10.03 3.75
C GLY A 119 -20.94 -8.58 3.30
N VAL A 120 -20.36 -8.20 2.16
CA VAL A 120 -20.52 -6.89 1.52
C VAL A 120 -21.53 -7.02 0.38
N THR A 121 -22.41 -6.04 0.23
CA THR A 121 -23.37 -5.93 -0.87
C THR A 121 -22.99 -4.80 -1.84
N SER A 122 -23.48 -4.88 -3.07
CA SER A 122 -23.41 -3.78 -4.04
C SER A 122 -24.25 -2.58 -3.57
N ARG A 123 -24.11 -1.43 -4.24
CA ARG A 123 -24.87 -0.21 -3.90
C ARG A 123 -26.39 -0.43 -3.90
N ASP A 124 -26.88 -1.27 -4.80
CA ASP A 124 -28.30 -1.58 -4.95
C ASP A 124 -28.73 -2.81 -4.12
N GLY A 125 -27.85 -3.30 -3.24
CA GLY A 125 -28.12 -4.41 -2.33
C GLY A 125 -27.87 -5.81 -2.91
N GLY A 126 -27.35 -5.90 -4.14
CA GLY A 126 -27.02 -7.17 -4.78
C GLY A 126 -25.69 -7.78 -4.33
N ASP A 127 -25.30 -8.91 -4.93
CA ASP A 127 -24.03 -9.58 -4.64
C ASP A 127 -22.83 -8.72 -5.07
N ALA A 128 -21.93 -8.40 -4.14
CA ALA A 128 -20.81 -7.51 -4.42
C ALA A 128 -19.76 -8.16 -5.32
N LEU A 129 -19.52 -9.47 -5.19
CA LEU A 129 -18.49 -10.18 -5.96
C LEU A 129 -18.88 -10.27 -7.44
N ALA A 130 -20.14 -10.60 -7.72
CA ALA A 130 -20.71 -10.61 -9.05
C ALA A 130 -20.67 -9.20 -9.67
N ALA A 131 -21.01 -8.16 -8.89
CA ALA A 131 -20.96 -6.78 -9.36
C ALA A 131 -19.53 -6.36 -9.76
N VAL A 132 -18.50 -6.74 -8.98
CA VAL A 132 -17.10 -6.43 -9.31
C VAL A 132 -16.61 -7.24 -10.52
N ARG A 133 -16.96 -8.54 -10.59
CA ARG A 133 -16.56 -9.41 -11.72
C ARG A 133 -17.26 -9.06 -13.04
N GLY A 134 -18.43 -8.45 -12.98
CA GLY A 134 -19.17 -7.97 -14.15
C GLY A 134 -18.67 -6.64 -14.72
N GLN A 135 -17.71 -5.97 -14.06
CA GLN A 135 -17.11 -4.74 -14.58
C GLN A 135 -16.01 -5.05 -15.61
N PRO A 136 -15.91 -4.27 -16.70
CA PRO A 136 -14.84 -4.41 -17.68
C PRO A 136 -13.41 -4.23 -17.10
#